data_AF-D9XT96-F1
#
_entry.id   AF-D9XT96-F1
#
_cell.length_a   1.000
_cell.length_b   1.000
_cell.length_c   1.000
_cell.angle_alpha   90.00
_cell.angle_beta   90.00
_cell.angle_gamma   90.00
#
_symmetry.space_group_name_H-M   'P 1'
#
loop_
_entity.id
_entity.type
_entity.pdbx_description
1 polymer ?
#
loop_
_entity_poly.entity_id
_entity_poly.type
_entity_poly.pdbx_seq_one_letter_code
_entity_poly.pdbx_strand_id
1 'polypeptide(L)'
;MAAAACLVLGAGLIGGAVTGSVLADDSDGPGARHGFAAAQDMWHSVPVDQLFPPTVQGGGAGPGGADRTWTRIAVAPDGGCGNAFDPLLRKVLAPVGCERLLRATYTDATQSHVTTVGLLFTKADAAAMASLARRFDRERLDRRTDLMPLPYAAKGTAAAGFGAGQRASWAISVLTDAPVVVYAVSGWADGRTVDTPQPAEDAMESGATTAPAQAGLGHEAQGLADRAERGLRKRAGTATEQPS
;
A
#
# COMPACT_ATOMS: atom_id res chain seq x y z
N MET A 1 65.92 36.10 41.77
CA MET A 1 64.80 37.06 41.66
C MET A 1 63.67 36.37 40.93
N ALA A 2 62.62 36.01 41.66
CA ALA A 2 61.41 35.38 41.13
C ALA A 2 60.44 36.49 40.68
N ALA A 3 59.89 36.37 39.47
CA ALA A 3 58.78 37.20 39.02
C ALA A 3 57.62 36.27 38.69
N ALA A 4 56.55 36.41 39.47
CA ALA A 4 55.35 35.59 39.42
C ALA A 4 54.16 36.36 38.80
N ALA A 5 53.35 35.58 38.06
CA ALA A 5 51.88 35.62 37.94
C ALA A 5 51.20 36.76 37.12
N CYS A 6 50.51 36.44 36.01
CA CYS A 6 49.07 36.07 35.86
C CYS A 6 48.18 37.32 35.62
N LEU A 7 47.14 37.39 34.78
CA LEU A 7 46.15 36.43 34.28
C LEU A 7 45.66 36.77 32.86
N VAL A 8 45.31 35.74 32.09
CA VAL A 8 44.52 35.83 30.84
C VAL A 8 43.04 35.73 31.20
N LEU A 9 42.23 36.72 30.84
CA LEU A 9 40.76 36.67 30.92
C LEU A 9 40.21 36.20 29.56
N GLY A 10 39.89 34.92 29.47
CA GLY A 10 39.08 34.35 28.40
C GLY A 10 37.83 33.73 29.01
N ALA A 11 36.69 34.39 28.85
CA ALA A 11 35.38 33.83 29.17
C ALA A 11 34.54 33.84 27.89
N GLY A 12 34.57 32.69 27.18
CA GLY A 12 33.60 32.38 26.14
C GLY A 12 32.29 31.96 26.79
N LEU A 13 31.18 32.55 26.34
CA LEU A 13 29.83 32.07 26.61
C LEU A 13 29.18 31.72 25.28
N ILE A 14 29.37 30.48 24.83
CA ILE A 14 28.49 29.85 23.85
C ILE A 14 27.42 29.12 24.65
N GLY A 15 26.28 29.79 24.83
CA GLY A 15 25.06 29.17 25.35
C GLY A 15 24.45 28.29 24.26
N GLY A 16 24.88 27.03 24.18
CA GLY A 16 24.22 26.00 23.37
C GLY A 16 23.02 25.45 24.14
N ALA A 17 21.81 25.86 23.77
CA ALA A 17 20.59 25.19 24.19
C ALA A 17 20.50 23.84 23.45
N VAL A 18 20.90 22.76 24.10
CA VAL A 18 20.62 21.40 23.61
C VAL A 18 19.17 21.10 23.99
N THR A 19 18.22 21.45 23.13
CA THR A 19 16.87 20.89 23.25
C THR A 19 16.97 19.41 22.89
N GLY A 20 17.04 18.56 23.91
CA GLY A 20 16.94 17.12 23.77
C GLY A 20 15.57 16.78 23.19
N SER A 21 15.57 16.25 21.96
CA SER A 21 14.40 15.67 21.33
C SER A 21 14.04 14.38 22.07
N VAL A 22 12.96 14.44 22.85
CA VAL A 22 12.26 13.24 23.30
C VAL A 22 11.62 12.63 22.06
N LEU A 23 12.12 11.47 21.63
CA LEU A 23 11.39 10.59 20.73
C LEU A 23 10.24 9.96 21.52
N ALA A 24 9.17 10.73 21.71
CA ALA A 24 7.86 10.18 22.01
C ALA A 24 7.28 9.73 20.67
N ASP A 25 6.90 8.45 20.61
CA ASP A 25 6.13 7.85 19.53
C ASP A 25 4.70 8.42 19.55
N ASP A 26 4.57 9.71 19.22
CA ASP A 26 3.28 10.39 19.09
C ASP A 26 2.66 10.05 17.73
N SER A 27 2.18 8.81 17.62
CA SER A 27 1.35 8.35 16.50
C SER A 27 0.05 9.18 16.33
N ASP A 28 -0.29 10.03 17.31
CA ASP A 28 -1.44 10.95 17.32
C ASP A 28 -1.06 12.45 17.30
N GLY A 29 0.22 12.77 17.08
CA GLY A 29 0.72 14.14 17.05
C GLY A 29 0.12 14.98 15.90
N PRO A 30 0.21 16.33 15.97
CA PRO A 30 -0.32 17.21 14.92
C PRO A 30 0.16 16.85 13.50
N GLY A 31 1.42 16.42 13.35
CA GLY A 31 1.97 15.98 12.06
C GLY A 31 1.30 14.71 11.50
N ALA A 32 0.95 13.74 12.35
CA ALA A 32 0.23 12.54 11.94
C ALA A 32 -1.19 12.88 11.45
N ARG A 33 -1.87 13.82 12.12
CA ARG A 33 -3.19 14.31 11.69
C ARG A 33 -3.12 15.07 10.37
N HIS A 34 -2.09 15.87 10.15
CA HIS A 34 -1.87 16.57 8.88
C HIS A 34 -1.60 15.59 7.73
N GLY A 35 -0.80 14.54 7.94
CA GLY A 35 -0.55 13.50 6.94
C GLY A 35 -1.82 12.71 6.59
N PHE A 36 -2.63 12.37 7.59
CA PHE A 36 -3.91 11.68 7.39
C PHE A 36 -4.88 12.53 6.56
N ALA A 37 -5.02 13.81 6.89
CA ALA A 37 -5.88 14.74 6.15
C ALA A 37 -5.37 14.97 4.72
N ALA A 38 -4.05 15.16 4.54
CA ALA A 38 -3.46 15.32 3.22
C ALA A 38 -3.70 14.09 2.32
N ALA A 39 -3.71 12.89 2.90
CA ALA A 39 -3.98 11.67 2.17
C ALA A 39 -5.44 11.54 1.69
N GLN A 40 -6.40 12.18 2.38
CA GLN A 40 -7.82 12.09 2.07
C GLN A 40 -8.17 12.62 0.68
N ASP A 41 -7.52 13.71 0.26
CA ASP A 41 -7.80 14.41 -1.00
C ASP A 41 -6.95 13.90 -2.18
N MET A 42 -6.03 12.95 -1.93
CA MET A 42 -5.09 12.48 -2.96
C MET A 42 -5.77 11.84 -4.16
N TRP A 43 -6.97 11.26 -3.99
CA TRP A 43 -7.67 10.60 -5.09
C TRP A 43 -8.07 11.56 -6.22
N HIS A 44 -8.25 12.85 -5.93
CA HIS A 44 -8.56 13.88 -6.93
C HIS A 44 -7.45 14.91 -7.14
N SER A 45 -6.53 15.06 -6.18
CA SER A 45 -5.45 16.06 -6.25
C SER A 45 -4.14 15.51 -6.84
N VAL A 46 -3.91 14.19 -6.78
CA VAL A 46 -2.71 13.55 -7.31
C VAL A 46 -2.99 12.95 -8.69
N PRO A 47 -2.17 13.25 -9.72
CA PRO A 47 -2.33 12.65 -11.03
C PRO A 47 -2.30 11.11 -10.97
N VAL A 48 -3.10 10.46 -11.81
CA VAL A 48 -3.19 9.00 -11.81
C VAL A 48 -1.86 8.30 -12.10
N ASP A 49 -0.99 8.90 -12.91
CA ASP A 49 0.36 8.38 -13.19
C ASP A 49 1.31 8.47 -12.00
N GLN A 50 0.93 9.24 -10.99
CA GLN A 50 1.67 9.35 -9.74
C GLN A 50 1.15 8.34 -8.70
N LEU A 51 -0.15 8.06 -8.67
CA LEU A 51 -0.73 7.01 -7.83
C LEU A 51 -0.45 5.61 -8.39
N PHE A 52 -0.47 5.48 -9.71
CA PHE A 52 -0.22 4.24 -10.44
C PHE A 52 0.82 4.49 -11.54
N PRO A 53 2.12 4.48 -11.22
CA PRO A 53 3.16 4.72 -12.21
C PRO A 53 3.04 3.80 -13.44
N PRO A 54 3.31 4.29 -14.67
CA PRO A 54 3.32 3.44 -15.87
C PRO A 54 4.24 2.23 -15.74
N THR A 55 5.35 2.38 -15.01
CA THR A 55 6.26 1.31 -14.65
C THR A 55 6.56 1.37 -13.16
N VAL A 56 6.48 0.22 -12.48
CA VAL A 56 6.79 0.09 -11.05
C VAL A 56 8.01 -0.80 -10.90
N GLN A 57 9.03 -0.30 -10.22
CA GLN A 57 10.28 -1.01 -9.97
C GLN A 57 10.22 -1.78 -8.66
N GLY A 58 10.55 -3.06 -8.75
CA GLY A 58 10.30 -4.13 -7.81
C GLY A 58 11.52 -4.63 -7.07
N GLY A 59 12.47 -3.76 -6.71
CA GLY A 59 13.69 -4.15 -5.99
C GLY A 59 13.43 -5.12 -4.84
N GLY A 60 13.99 -6.33 -4.90
CA GLY A 60 13.86 -7.36 -3.87
C GLY A 60 12.45 -7.95 -3.66
N ALA A 61 11.48 -7.67 -4.53
CA ALA A 61 10.09 -8.07 -4.30
C ALA A 61 9.79 -9.52 -4.69
N GLY A 62 10.64 -10.14 -5.50
CA GLY A 62 10.47 -11.49 -6.02
C GLY A 62 10.98 -12.60 -5.10
N PRO A 63 10.75 -13.86 -5.49
CA PRO A 63 11.27 -15.03 -4.77
C PRO A 63 12.78 -14.92 -4.55
N GLY A 64 13.24 -15.25 -3.35
CA GLY A 64 14.66 -15.17 -2.99
C GLY A 64 15.24 -13.75 -3.03
N GLY A 65 14.41 -12.70 -2.99
CA GLY A 65 14.86 -11.32 -3.09
C GLY A 65 15.22 -10.88 -4.51
N ALA A 66 14.71 -11.57 -5.53
CA ALA A 66 14.88 -11.15 -6.92
C ALA A 66 14.13 -9.85 -7.22
N ASP A 67 14.64 -9.06 -8.15
CA ASP A 67 13.95 -7.85 -8.60
C ASP A 67 12.73 -8.20 -9.46
N ARG A 68 11.70 -7.37 -9.34
CA ARG A 68 10.52 -7.40 -10.20
C ARG A 68 10.39 -6.11 -10.99
N THR A 69 9.71 -6.16 -12.13
CA THR A 69 9.27 -4.98 -12.86
C THR A 69 7.84 -5.20 -13.30
N TRP A 70 7.00 -4.19 -13.10
CA TRP A 70 5.61 -4.22 -13.55
C TRP A 70 5.33 -3.07 -14.50
N THR A 71 4.58 -3.35 -15.55
CA THR A 71 4.11 -2.34 -16.52
C THR A 71 2.61 -2.22 -16.43
N ARG A 72 2.11 -0.99 -16.25
CA ARG A 72 0.69 -0.69 -16.17
C ARG A 72 0.06 -0.88 -17.54
N ILE A 73 -0.92 -1.78 -17.62
CA ILE A 73 -1.64 -2.09 -18.86
C ILE A 73 -3.04 -1.49 -18.89
N ALA A 74 -3.58 -1.09 -17.73
CA ALA A 74 -4.86 -0.43 -17.65
C ALA A 74 -5.04 0.41 -16.39
N VAL A 75 -5.91 1.41 -16.47
CA VAL A 75 -6.47 2.17 -15.35
C VAL A 75 -7.98 2.05 -15.43
N ALA A 76 -8.64 1.75 -14.31
CA ALA A 76 -10.09 1.70 -14.28
C ALA A 76 -10.67 3.10 -14.48
N PRO A 77 -11.75 3.24 -15.28
CA PRO A 77 -12.52 4.47 -15.33
C PRO A 77 -12.97 4.86 -13.93
N ASP A 78 -13.12 6.16 -13.76
CA ASP A 78 -13.60 6.72 -12.51
C ASP A 78 -14.98 6.15 -12.16
N GLY A 79 -15.12 5.66 -10.92
CA GLY A 79 -16.31 4.94 -10.48
C GLY A 79 -16.39 4.80 -8.96
N GLY A 80 -17.61 4.65 -8.45
CA GLY A 80 -17.86 4.39 -7.02
C GLY A 80 -17.61 2.93 -6.63
N CYS A 81 -17.71 2.63 -5.33
CA CYS A 81 -17.38 1.30 -4.79
C CYS A 81 -18.47 0.22 -4.95
N GLY A 82 -19.66 0.55 -5.48
CA GLY A 82 -20.84 -0.33 -5.44
C GLY A 82 -20.67 -1.73 -6.02
N ASN A 83 -19.79 -1.88 -7.03
CA ASN A 83 -19.56 -3.14 -7.76
C ASN A 83 -18.10 -3.62 -7.72
N ALA A 84 -17.28 -3.03 -6.85
CA ALA A 84 -15.85 -3.29 -6.87
C ALA A 84 -15.37 -4.34 -5.87
N PHE A 85 -16.28 -4.81 -5.02
CA PHE A 85 -16.00 -5.82 -4.01
C PHE A 85 -17.11 -6.86 -3.98
N ASP A 86 -16.71 -8.11 -3.72
CA ASP A 86 -17.63 -9.18 -3.38
C ASP A 86 -18.46 -8.80 -2.14
N PRO A 87 -19.69 -9.32 -1.99
CA PRO A 87 -20.63 -8.86 -0.96
C PRO A 87 -20.08 -8.91 0.47
N LEU A 88 -19.29 -9.93 0.82
CA LEU A 88 -18.72 -10.08 2.16
C LEU A 88 -17.61 -9.07 2.44
N LEU A 89 -16.68 -8.87 1.50
CA LEU A 89 -15.64 -7.84 1.62
C LEU A 89 -16.26 -6.44 1.72
N ARG A 90 -17.30 -6.17 0.93
CA ARG A 90 -18.06 -4.91 1.03
C ARG A 90 -18.65 -4.70 2.42
N LYS A 91 -19.20 -5.75 3.04
CA LYS A 91 -19.75 -5.69 4.40
C LYS A 91 -18.65 -5.44 5.45
N VAL A 92 -17.47 -6.02 5.27
CA VAL A 92 -16.31 -5.78 6.14
C VAL A 92 -15.83 -4.33 6.06
N LEU A 93 -15.81 -3.76 4.85
CA LEU A 93 -15.35 -2.38 4.59
C LEU A 93 -16.42 -1.31 4.82
N ALA A 94 -17.70 -1.69 4.94
CA ALA A 94 -18.80 -0.75 5.14
C ALA A 94 -18.61 0.26 6.31
N PRO A 95 -18.04 -0.13 7.47
CA PRO A 95 -17.84 0.79 8.59
C PRO A 95 -16.93 1.99 8.30
N VAL A 96 -15.98 1.85 7.37
CA VAL A 96 -15.09 2.97 6.99
C VAL A 96 -15.63 3.80 5.83
N GLY A 97 -16.74 3.35 5.22
CA GLY A 97 -17.34 4.00 4.07
C GLY A 97 -16.46 3.96 2.82
N CYS A 98 -17.00 4.49 1.73
CA CYS A 98 -16.31 4.65 0.47
C CYS A 98 -16.42 6.09 0.02
N GLU A 99 -15.27 6.73 -0.18
CA GLU A 99 -15.14 8.02 -0.85
C GLU A 99 -14.87 7.79 -2.33
N ARG A 100 -13.77 7.08 -2.64
CA ARG A 100 -13.40 6.72 -4.01
C ARG A 100 -12.67 5.40 -4.05
N LEU A 101 -12.82 4.67 -5.16
CA LEU A 101 -11.95 3.54 -5.45
C LEU A 101 -11.23 3.77 -6.77
N LEU A 102 -9.90 3.79 -6.69
CA LEU A 102 -9.05 3.85 -7.87
C LEU A 102 -8.41 2.48 -8.09
N ARG A 103 -8.28 2.05 -9.35
CA ARG A 103 -7.65 0.77 -9.69
C ARG A 103 -6.77 0.88 -10.92
N ALA A 104 -5.68 0.14 -10.92
CA ALA A 104 -4.85 -0.07 -12.09
C ALA A 104 -4.43 -1.54 -12.20
N THR A 105 -4.31 -2.02 -13.42
CA THR A 105 -3.86 -3.38 -13.70
C THR A 105 -2.48 -3.33 -14.35
N TYR A 106 -1.59 -4.19 -13.88
CA TYR A 106 -0.22 -4.33 -14.32
C TYR A 106 0.02 -5.72 -14.87
N THR A 107 1.01 -5.83 -15.74
CA THR A 107 1.64 -7.08 -16.15
C THR A 107 3.05 -7.15 -15.60
N ASP A 108 3.54 -8.35 -15.27
CA ASP A 108 4.94 -8.55 -14.92
C ASP A 108 5.84 -8.48 -16.18
N ALA A 109 7.16 -8.48 -15.98
CA ALA A 109 8.15 -8.40 -17.05
C ALA A 109 8.05 -9.54 -18.08
N THR A 110 7.58 -10.73 -17.67
CA THR A 110 7.42 -11.88 -18.56
C THR A 110 6.06 -11.92 -19.26
N GLN A 111 5.15 -11.01 -18.91
CA GLN A 111 3.76 -10.96 -19.38
C GLN A 111 2.97 -12.24 -19.11
N SER A 112 3.37 -12.99 -18.07
CA SER A 112 2.70 -14.23 -17.66
C SER A 112 1.72 -13.99 -16.52
N HIS A 113 1.88 -12.90 -15.77
CA HIS A 113 1.02 -12.53 -14.65
C HIS A 113 0.36 -11.17 -14.87
N VAL A 114 -0.86 -11.06 -14.37
CA VAL A 114 -1.60 -9.82 -14.27
C VAL A 114 -1.92 -9.54 -12.81
N THR A 115 -1.78 -8.29 -12.38
CA THR A 115 -2.07 -7.87 -11.02
C THR A 115 -2.86 -6.56 -11.02
N THR A 116 -4.04 -6.58 -10.41
CA THR A 116 -4.82 -5.36 -10.16
C THR A 116 -4.46 -4.82 -8.78
N VAL A 117 -4.04 -3.56 -8.71
CA VAL A 117 -3.91 -2.79 -7.47
C VAL A 117 -5.12 -1.89 -7.32
N GLY A 118 -5.68 -1.82 -6.11
CA GLY A 118 -6.76 -0.90 -5.77
C GLY A 118 -6.43 -0.05 -4.55
N LEU A 119 -6.87 1.21 -4.62
CA LEU A 119 -6.79 2.20 -3.54
C LEU A 119 -8.21 2.61 -3.18
N LEU A 120 -8.75 2.05 -2.09
CA LEU A 120 -10.02 2.47 -1.53
C LEU A 120 -9.79 3.64 -0.59
N PHE A 121 -10.10 4.85 -1.05
CA PHE A 121 -10.21 6.02 -0.21
C PHE A 121 -11.53 5.95 0.57
N THR A 122 -11.43 6.09 1.88
CA THR A 122 -12.52 5.91 2.84
C THR A 122 -13.02 7.25 3.37
N LYS A 123 -14.13 7.23 4.09
CA LYS A 123 -14.68 8.41 4.80
C LYS A 123 -14.34 8.40 6.29
N ALA A 124 -13.52 7.43 6.71
CA ALA A 124 -13.20 7.19 8.10
C ALA A 124 -12.11 8.14 8.60
N ASP A 125 -12.16 8.42 9.91
CA ASP A 125 -11.05 9.00 10.63
C ASP A 125 -10.01 7.92 11.02
N ALA A 126 -8.90 8.36 11.60
CA ALA A 126 -7.82 7.47 12.03
C ALA A 126 -8.27 6.41 13.05
N ALA A 127 -9.21 6.75 13.95
CA ALA A 127 -9.71 5.83 14.97
C ALA A 127 -10.53 4.68 14.35
N ALA A 128 -11.40 5.00 13.38
CA ALA A 128 -12.16 4.02 12.62
C ALA A 128 -11.25 3.14 11.74
N MET A 129 -10.24 3.72 11.08
CA MET A 129 -9.24 2.97 10.33
C MET A 129 -8.43 2.02 11.22
N ALA A 130 -7.97 2.48 12.39
CA ALA A 130 -7.29 1.64 13.37
C ALA A 130 -8.20 0.51 13.91
N SER A 131 -9.50 0.78 14.08
CA SER A 131 -10.49 -0.25 14.46
C SER A 131 -10.63 -1.31 13.37
N LEU A 132 -10.69 -0.91 12.10
CA LEU A 132 -10.74 -1.82 10.96
C LEU A 132 -9.45 -2.65 10.88
N ALA A 133 -8.28 -2.04 11.02
CA ALA A 133 -6.99 -2.74 11.00
C ALA A 133 -6.89 -3.81 12.10
N ARG A 134 -7.26 -3.46 13.35
CA ARG A 134 -7.33 -4.43 14.46
C ARG A 134 -8.30 -5.57 14.19
N ARG A 135 -9.40 -5.29 13.48
CA ARG A 135 -10.37 -6.31 13.10
C ARG A 135 -9.80 -7.27 12.07
N PHE A 136 -9.14 -6.75 11.03
CA PHE A 136 -8.45 -7.55 10.03
C PHE A 136 -7.45 -8.51 10.68
N ASP A 137 -6.63 -8.00 11.59
CA ASP A 137 -5.63 -8.78 12.32
C ASP A 137 -6.27 -9.87 13.21
N ARG A 138 -7.17 -9.48 14.13
CA ARG A 138 -7.78 -10.43 15.07
C ARG A 138 -8.61 -11.53 14.40
N GLU A 139 -9.33 -11.20 13.33
CA GLU A 139 -10.21 -12.13 12.63
C GLU A 139 -9.53 -12.76 11.39
N ARG A 140 -8.26 -12.42 11.10
CA ARG A 140 -7.49 -12.87 9.93
C ARG A 140 -8.26 -12.69 8.62
N LEU A 141 -8.92 -11.53 8.47
CA LEU A 141 -9.82 -11.27 7.34
C LEU A 141 -9.07 -11.16 6.00
N ASP A 142 -7.80 -10.75 6.05
CA ASP A 142 -6.86 -10.76 4.93
C ASP A 142 -6.58 -12.17 4.41
N ARG A 143 -6.84 -13.22 5.20
CA ARG A 143 -6.58 -14.62 4.84
C ARG A 143 -7.79 -15.35 4.27
N ARG A 144 -8.96 -14.74 4.32
CA ARG A 144 -10.21 -15.38 3.90
C ARG A 144 -10.43 -15.31 2.39
N THR A 145 -10.59 -16.48 1.76
CA THR A 145 -10.86 -16.60 0.31
C THR A 145 -12.20 -15.98 -0.11
N ASP A 146 -13.16 -15.84 0.80
CA ASP A 146 -14.44 -15.18 0.54
C ASP A 146 -14.41 -13.65 0.74
N LEU A 147 -13.24 -13.10 1.09
CA LEU A 147 -12.97 -11.66 1.23
C LEU A 147 -11.94 -11.15 0.21
N MET A 148 -11.75 -11.87 -0.90
CA MET A 148 -10.81 -11.47 -1.94
C MET A 148 -11.30 -10.22 -2.71
N PRO A 149 -10.42 -9.24 -3.01
CA PRO A 149 -10.76 -8.11 -3.86
C PRO A 149 -11.10 -8.55 -5.29
N LEU A 150 -11.90 -7.75 -6.02
CA LEU A 150 -12.16 -8.00 -7.44
C LEU A 150 -11.10 -7.31 -8.33
N PRO A 151 -10.59 -8.01 -9.36
CA PRO A 151 -9.67 -7.42 -10.33
C PRO A 151 -10.38 -6.41 -11.25
N TYR A 152 -9.58 -5.71 -12.04
CA TYR A 152 -10.05 -4.88 -13.15
C TYR A 152 -9.62 -5.50 -14.49
N ALA A 153 -10.57 -6.16 -15.16
CA ALA A 153 -10.38 -6.85 -16.42
C ALA A 153 -10.55 -5.90 -17.62
N ALA A 154 -9.50 -5.17 -17.99
CA ALA A 154 -9.54 -4.26 -19.13
C ALA A 154 -9.56 -5.02 -20.46
N LYS A 155 -10.60 -4.79 -21.27
CA LYS A 155 -10.71 -5.35 -22.62
C LYS A 155 -9.54 -4.90 -23.51
N GLY A 156 -9.11 -5.79 -24.41
CA GLY A 156 -8.00 -5.50 -25.33
C GLY A 156 -6.62 -5.49 -24.68
N THR A 157 -6.51 -5.97 -23.44
CA THR A 157 -5.23 -6.11 -22.71
C THR A 157 -5.02 -7.55 -22.26
N ALA A 158 -3.84 -7.89 -21.75
CA ALA A 158 -3.57 -9.19 -21.12
C ALA A 158 -4.50 -9.50 -19.94
N ALA A 159 -5.11 -8.49 -19.32
CA ALA A 159 -6.08 -8.67 -18.23
C ALA A 159 -7.51 -8.91 -18.70
N ALA A 160 -7.79 -9.04 -20.01
CA ALA A 160 -9.15 -9.17 -20.50
C ALA A 160 -9.91 -10.37 -19.91
N GLY A 161 -9.20 -11.46 -19.60
CA GLY A 161 -9.76 -12.65 -18.94
C GLY A 161 -9.67 -12.63 -17.40
N PHE A 162 -9.10 -11.59 -16.79
CA PHE A 162 -8.78 -11.58 -15.35
C PHE A 162 -9.99 -11.21 -14.49
N GLY A 163 -10.94 -12.15 -14.37
CA GLY A 163 -12.17 -12.00 -13.58
C GLY A 163 -12.12 -12.66 -12.20
N ALA A 164 -13.29 -12.83 -11.58
CA ALA A 164 -13.41 -13.37 -10.23
C ALA A 164 -12.83 -14.78 -10.05
N GLY A 165 -12.92 -15.62 -11.09
CA GLY A 165 -12.39 -17.00 -11.06
C GLY A 165 -10.89 -17.11 -11.35
N GLN A 166 -10.24 -16.03 -11.80
CA GLN A 166 -8.82 -15.99 -12.15
C GLN A 166 -7.94 -15.46 -11.03
N ARG A 167 -8.53 -15.03 -9.91
CA ARG A 167 -7.79 -14.51 -8.75
C ARG A 167 -7.02 -15.65 -8.10
N ALA A 168 -5.69 -15.53 -8.04
CA ALA A 168 -4.80 -16.58 -7.55
C ALA A 168 -4.20 -16.24 -6.19
N SER A 169 -3.78 -14.99 -6.01
CA SER A 169 -3.22 -14.51 -4.76
C SER A 169 -3.59 -13.06 -4.51
N TRP A 170 -3.64 -12.65 -3.24
CA TRP A 170 -4.04 -11.29 -2.89
C TRP A 170 -3.38 -10.79 -1.60
N ALA A 171 -3.29 -9.47 -1.49
CA ALA A 171 -2.88 -8.75 -0.28
C ALA A 171 -3.90 -7.63 -0.02
N ILE A 172 -4.25 -7.42 1.24
CA ILE A 172 -5.09 -6.30 1.70
C ILE A 172 -4.37 -5.66 2.88
N SER A 173 -4.24 -4.34 2.83
CA SER A 173 -3.60 -3.54 3.87
C SER A 173 -4.47 -2.35 4.23
N VAL A 174 -4.80 -2.25 5.51
CA VAL A 174 -5.57 -1.14 6.08
C VAL A 174 -4.57 -0.14 6.63
N LEU A 175 -4.45 1.03 5.99
CA LEU A 175 -3.55 2.07 6.47
C LEU A 175 -4.17 2.75 7.69
N THR A 176 -3.42 2.87 8.77
CA THR A 176 -3.86 3.59 9.99
C THR A 176 -3.42 5.05 9.98
N ASP A 177 -2.42 5.37 9.17
CA ASP A 177 -1.83 6.69 8.95
C ASP A 177 -2.43 7.44 7.74
N ALA A 178 -3.36 6.81 7.02
CA ALA A 178 -4.11 7.40 5.91
C ALA A 178 -5.51 6.77 5.82
N PRO A 179 -6.54 7.48 5.32
CA PRO A 179 -7.89 6.93 5.14
C PRO A 179 -7.98 6.02 3.92
N VAL A 180 -7.02 5.11 3.71
CA VAL A 180 -6.92 4.27 2.52
C VAL A 180 -6.79 2.80 2.89
N VAL A 181 -7.55 1.94 2.21
CA VAL A 181 -7.30 0.49 2.15
C VAL A 181 -6.64 0.18 0.82
N VAL A 182 -5.41 -0.32 0.86
CA VAL A 182 -4.67 -0.78 -0.32
C VAL A 182 -4.92 -2.26 -0.50
N TYR A 183 -5.13 -2.69 -1.74
CA TYR A 183 -5.12 -4.11 -2.05
C TYR A 183 -4.43 -4.39 -3.37
N ALA A 184 -3.98 -5.62 -3.51
CA ALA A 184 -3.56 -6.17 -4.78
C ALA A 184 -4.13 -7.58 -4.95
N VAL A 185 -4.49 -7.93 -6.18
CA VAL A 185 -4.91 -9.29 -6.55
C VAL A 185 -4.20 -9.68 -7.84
N SER A 186 -3.52 -10.82 -7.82
CA SER A 186 -2.73 -11.36 -8.92
C SER A 186 -3.35 -12.63 -9.49
N GLY A 187 -3.04 -12.92 -10.75
CA GLY A 187 -3.46 -14.12 -11.47
C GLY A 187 -2.64 -14.31 -12.74
N TRP A 188 -2.90 -15.41 -13.45
CA TRP A 188 -2.25 -15.69 -14.73
C TRP A 188 -2.88 -14.88 -15.86
N ALA A 189 -2.03 -14.38 -16.76
CA ALA A 189 -2.44 -13.59 -17.92
C ALA A 189 -3.22 -14.41 -18.97
N ASP A 190 -3.14 -15.74 -18.94
CA ASP A 190 -3.86 -16.63 -19.86
C ASP A 190 -5.32 -16.88 -19.47
N GLY A 191 -5.78 -16.31 -18.35
CA GLY A 191 -7.17 -16.35 -17.94
C GLY A 191 -7.62 -17.70 -17.35
N ARG A 192 -6.70 -18.63 -17.04
CA ARG A 192 -7.05 -19.89 -16.38
C ARG A 192 -7.72 -19.65 -15.01
N THR A 193 -8.69 -20.49 -14.68
CA THR A 193 -9.35 -20.44 -13.36
C THR A 193 -8.43 -20.98 -12.27
N VAL A 194 -8.67 -20.55 -11.04
CA VAL A 194 -7.89 -20.96 -9.87
C VAL A 194 -8.82 -21.57 -8.83
N ASP A 195 -8.66 -22.87 -8.60
CA ASP A 195 -9.52 -23.60 -7.65
C ASP A 195 -9.13 -23.31 -6.20
N THR A 196 -7.83 -23.12 -5.94
CA THR A 196 -7.28 -22.94 -4.60
C THR A 196 -6.44 -21.65 -4.54
N PRO A 197 -7.08 -20.47 -4.51
CA PRO A 197 -6.36 -19.22 -4.30
C PRO A 197 -5.78 -19.16 -2.89
N GLN A 198 -4.66 -18.45 -2.72
CA GLN A 198 -4.01 -18.28 -1.42
C GLN A 198 -3.67 -16.83 -1.11
N PRO A 199 -3.74 -16.38 0.16
CA PRO A 199 -3.22 -15.08 0.56
C PRO A 199 -1.75 -14.94 0.19
N ALA A 200 -1.30 -13.74 -0.16
CA ALA A 200 0.06 -13.50 -0.62
C ALA A 200 1.10 -13.95 0.41
N GLU A 201 0.85 -13.68 1.70
CA GLU A 201 1.76 -14.09 2.77
C GLU A 201 1.91 -15.61 2.84
N ASP A 202 0.84 -16.40 2.72
CA ASP A 202 0.92 -17.87 2.65
C ASP A 202 1.62 -18.35 1.39
N ALA A 203 1.33 -17.71 0.24
CA ALA A 203 1.94 -18.07 -1.04
C ALA A 203 3.44 -17.73 -1.11
N MET A 204 3.95 -16.88 -0.22
CA MET A 204 5.37 -16.52 -0.10
C MET A 204 6.10 -17.32 0.98
N GLU A 205 5.42 -18.19 1.72
CA GLU A 205 6.06 -19.02 2.74
C GLU A 205 7.11 -19.96 2.13
N SER A 206 8.20 -20.17 2.86
CA SER A 206 9.25 -21.08 2.44
C SER A 206 8.70 -22.51 2.32
N GLY A 207 8.93 -23.15 1.18
CA GLY A 207 8.46 -24.51 0.93
C GLY A 207 6.99 -24.62 0.52
N ALA A 208 6.27 -23.51 0.32
CA ALA A 208 4.92 -23.54 -0.24
C ALA A 208 4.93 -24.13 -1.66
N THR A 209 4.11 -25.16 -1.90
CA THR A 209 4.10 -25.95 -3.15
C THR A 209 2.84 -25.76 -4.00
N THR A 210 1.95 -24.87 -3.60
CA THR A 210 0.73 -24.58 -4.37
C THR A 210 1.06 -23.87 -5.69
N ALA A 211 0.12 -23.92 -6.64
CA ALA A 211 0.32 -23.24 -7.92
C ALA A 211 0.54 -21.72 -7.77
N PRO A 212 -0.21 -20.96 -6.93
CA PRO A 212 0.09 -19.56 -6.69
C PRO A 212 1.48 -19.31 -6.09
N ALA A 213 1.93 -20.17 -5.17
CA ALA A 213 3.23 -20.04 -4.53
C ALA A 213 4.39 -20.28 -5.51
N GLN A 214 4.34 -21.40 -6.23
CA GLN A 214 5.39 -21.77 -7.19
C GLN A 214 5.46 -20.83 -8.40
N ALA A 215 4.33 -20.23 -8.79
CA ALA A 215 4.30 -19.18 -9.81
C ALA A 215 4.82 -17.83 -9.27
N GLY A 216 4.97 -17.66 -7.96
CA GLY A 216 5.36 -16.40 -7.35
C GLY A 216 4.25 -15.33 -7.36
N LEU A 217 2.98 -15.73 -7.48
CA LEU A 217 1.84 -14.79 -7.52
C LEU A 217 1.63 -14.05 -6.20
N GLY A 218 2.07 -14.63 -5.07
CA GLY A 218 2.17 -13.92 -3.79
C GLY A 218 3.09 -12.71 -3.86
N HIS A 219 4.26 -12.87 -4.47
CA HIS A 219 5.22 -11.79 -4.69
C HIS A 219 4.69 -10.70 -5.63
N GLU A 220 3.89 -11.07 -6.64
CA GLU A 220 3.25 -10.09 -7.52
C GLU A 220 2.25 -9.21 -6.74
N ALA A 221 1.37 -9.84 -5.95
CA ALA A 221 0.36 -9.13 -5.17
C ALA A 221 0.99 -8.27 -4.06
N GLN A 222 1.78 -8.87 -3.17
CA GLN A 222 2.42 -8.14 -2.08
C GLN A 222 3.35 -7.04 -2.61
N GLY A 223 4.17 -7.37 -3.61
CA GLY A 223 5.18 -6.47 -4.13
C GLY A 223 4.59 -5.18 -4.69
N LEU A 224 3.45 -5.25 -5.36
CA LEU A 224 2.72 -4.09 -5.87
C LEU A 224 1.94 -3.35 -4.78
N ALA A 225 1.28 -4.06 -3.85
CA ALA A 225 0.59 -3.45 -2.71
C ALA A 225 1.55 -2.58 -1.89
N ASP A 226 2.69 -3.13 -1.48
CA ASP A 226 3.72 -2.44 -0.71
C ASP A 226 4.23 -1.17 -1.39
N ARG A 227 4.29 -1.18 -2.73
CA ARG A 227 4.79 -0.04 -3.52
C ARG A 227 3.75 1.04 -3.68
N ALA A 228 2.49 0.66 -3.83
CA ALA A 228 1.38 1.59 -3.80
C ALA A 228 1.31 2.28 -2.43
N GLU A 229 1.47 1.53 -1.33
CA GLU A 229 1.54 2.09 0.03
C GLU A 229 2.69 3.07 0.22
N ARG A 230 3.93 2.66 -0.12
CA ARG A 230 5.09 3.55 -0.01
C ARG A 230 4.93 4.80 -0.88
N GLY A 231 4.36 4.65 -2.07
CA GLY A 231 4.04 5.76 -2.96
C GLY A 231 3.04 6.73 -2.35
N LEU A 232 1.98 6.23 -1.70
CA LEU A 232 1.00 7.05 -0.99
C LEU A 232 1.63 7.79 0.20
N ARG A 233 2.32 7.07 1.09
CA ARG A 233 2.95 7.65 2.28
C ARG A 233 3.96 8.75 1.93
N LYS A 234 4.80 8.51 0.93
CA LYS A 234 5.77 9.51 0.46
C LYS A 234 5.08 10.81 0.04
N ARG A 235 3.93 10.71 -0.62
CA ARG A 235 3.19 11.87 -1.14
C ARG A 235 2.45 12.61 -0.04
N ALA A 236 1.81 11.88 0.88
CA ALA A 236 1.20 12.48 2.06
C ALA A 236 2.24 13.28 2.87
N GLY A 237 3.44 12.73 3.07
CA GLY A 237 4.56 13.44 3.71
C GLY A 237 4.94 14.73 2.97
N THR A 238 5.16 14.68 1.65
CA THR A 238 5.52 15.88 0.87
C THR A 238 4.44 16.96 0.87
N ALA A 239 3.16 16.59 0.92
CA ALA A 239 2.05 17.54 0.98
C ALA A 239 2.02 18.30 2.31
N THR A 240 2.50 17.69 3.40
CA THR A 240 2.63 18.37 4.71
C THR A 240 3.83 19.31 4.81
N GLU A 241 4.83 19.17 3.93
CA GLU A 241 6.05 19.99 3.93
C GLU A 241 5.91 21.29 3.10
N GLN A 242 4.98 21.36 2.15
CA GLN A 242 4.72 22.59 1.40
C GLN A 242 3.87 23.56 2.25
N PRO A 243 4.37 24.76 2.57
CA PRO A 243 3.59 25.74 3.31
C PRO A 243 2.43 26.24 2.43
N SER A 244 1.23 26.29 3.03
CA SER A 244 0.04 26.93 2.45
C SER A 244 0.18 28.45 2.43
#